data_AF-A0A554R526-F1
#
_entry.id   AF-A0A554R526-F1
#
_cell.length_a   1.000
_cell.length_b   1.000
_cell.length_c   1.000
_cell.angle_alpha   90.00
_cell.angle_beta   90.00
_cell.angle_gamma   90.00
#
_symmetry.space_group_name_H-M   'P 1'
#
loop_
_entity.id
_entity.type
_entity.pdbx_description
1 polymer ?
#
loop_
_entity_poly.entity_id
_entity_poly.type
_entity_poly.pdbx_seq_one_letter_code
_entity_poly.pdbx_strand_id
1 'polypeptide(L)'
;MKVVLFGATGMVGNSVLRECLTDSRIDTVVTVGRNAIAIGDAKVVDIVHRDLLDLTSIEGDLAGADACFFCLGVSSAGMNEADYTRVTRDITLAAATTLARLNPQMVFVYVSGEGADSTETSKSMWKRVRGATENALLALPLTVYILRPGFIRPRPGSPSKTWWYKAFYQVSSGLYPLLRIVLPGSVTTSESIGTAMITLASNAPDFPDRVLRSNKINELAQL
;
A
#
# COMPACT_ATOMS: atom_id res chain seq x y z
N MET A 1 -18.13 3.46 2.06
CA MET A 1 -17.14 2.58 2.73
C MET A 1 -16.30 3.37 3.73
N LYS A 2 -16.04 2.78 4.90
CA LYS A 2 -15.01 3.20 5.86
C LYS A 2 -13.70 2.49 5.55
N VAL A 3 -12.64 3.25 5.30
CA VAL A 3 -11.31 2.74 4.95
C VAL A 3 -10.29 3.08 6.02
N VAL A 4 -9.46 2.11 6.39
CA VAL A 4 -8.25 2.35 7.19
C VAL A 4 -7.05 2.48 6.24
N LEU A 5 -6.29 3.58 6.33
CA LEU A 5 -5.12 3.83 5.50
C LEU A 5 -3.86 3.94 6.36
N PHE A 6 -2.96 2.96 6.20
CA PHE A 6 -1.63 3.00 6.78
C PHE A 6 -0.64 3.63 5.81
N GLY A 7 0.16 4.60 6.28
CA GLY A 7 1.24 5.19 5.49
C GLY A 7 0.82 6.36 4.59
N ALA A 8 -0.23 7.10 4.98
CA ALA A 8 -0.76 8.26 4.25
C ALA A 8 0.27 9.39 3.97
N THR A 9 1.36 9.46 4.74
CA THR A 9 2.44 10.45 4.54
C THR A 9 3.51 10.02 3.53
N GLY A 10 3.47 8.77 3.06
CA GLY A 10 4.38 8.25 2.03
C GLY A 10 3.95 8.62 0.61
N MET A 11 4.83 8.38 -0.36
CA MET A 11 4.58 8.71 -1.77
C MET A 11 3.29 8.06 -2.31
N VAL A 12 3.14 6.75 -2.10
CA VAL A 12 1.96 5.99 -2.54
C VAL A 12 0.76 6.33 -1.67
N GLY A 13 0.90 6.24 -0.35
CA GLY A 13 -0.20 6.49 0.59
C GLY A 13 -0.79 7.89 0.48
N ASN A 14 0.00 8.91 0.12
CA ASN A 14 -0.52 10.25 -0.10
C ASN A 14 -1.43 10.33 -1.34
N SER A 15 -1.06 9.65 -2.42
CA SER A 15 -1.92 9.56 -3.61
C SER A 15 -3.17 8.74 -3.32
N VAL A 16 -3.04 7.60 -2.63
CA VAL A 16 -4.17 6.77 -2.20
C VAL A 16 -5.15 7.57 -1.35
N LEU A 17 -4.65 8.34 -0.36
CA LEU A 17 -5.51 9.21 0.45
C LEU A 17 -6.28 10.19 -0.45
N ARG A 18 -5.61 10.86 -1.38
CA ARG A 18 -6.27 11.82 -2.29
C ARG A 18 -7.36 11.17 -3.14
N GLU A 19 -7.10 9.98 -3.70
CA GLU A 19 -8.13 9.24 -4.45
C GLU A 19 -9.34 8.92 -3.56
N CYS A 20 -9.09 8.48 -2.32
CA CYS A 20 -10.15 8.19 -1.37
C CYS A 20 -11.02 9.42 -1.04
N LEU A 21 -10.42 10.62 -0.94
CA LEU A 21 -11.18 11.84 -0.63
C LEU A 21 -12.13 12.22 -1.76
N THR A 22 -11.69 12.04 -3.02
CA THR A 22 -12.48 12.40 -4.20
C THR A 22 -13.50 11.33 -4.61
N ASP A 23 -13.34 10.10 -4.14
CA ASP A 23 -14.22 8.99 -4.51
C ASP A 23 -15.51 8.98 -3.68
N SER A 24 -16.67 8.86 -4.33
CA SER A 24 -17.98 8.84 -3.68
C SER A 24 -18.30 7.53 -2.98
N ARG A 25 -17.57 6.44 -3.28
CA ARG A 25 -17.69 5.15 -2.60
C ARG A 25 -17.07 5.19 -1.20
N ILE A 26 -16.27 6.21 -0.89
CA ILE A 26 -15.58 6.36 0.40
C ILE A 26 -16.25 7.46 1.22
N ASP A 27 -16.74 7.07 2.40
CA ASP A 27 -17.41 7.95 3.35
C ASP A 27 -16.43 8.45 4.42
N THR A 28 -15.49 7.60 4.82
CA THR A 28 -14.53 7.90 5.89
C THR A 28 -13.19 7.25 5.60
N VAL A 29 -12.10 8.00 5.84
CA VAL A 29 -10.73 7.53 5.78
C VAL A 29 -10.09 7.71 7.15
N VAL A 30 -9.84 6.60 7.84
CA VAL A 30 -9.08 6.57 9.09
C VAL A 30 -7.61 6.42 8.74
N THR A 31 -6.82 7.50 8.85
CA THR A 31 -5.38 7.42 8.60
C THR A 31 -4.65 7.01 9.85
N VAL A 32 -3.73 6.05 9.74
CA VAL A 32 -2.89 5.60 10.85
C VAL A 32 -1.42 5.75 10.47
N GLY A 33 -0.69 6.49 11.29
CA GLY A 33 0.73 6.70 11.07
C GLY A 33 1.44 7.36 12.24
N ARG A 34 2.77 7.41 12.17
CA ARG A 34 3.61 7.97 13.25
C ARG A 34 3.63 9.50 13.28
N ASN A 35 3.11 10.16 12.24
CA ASN A 35 3.09 11.61 12.11
C ASN A 35 1.73 12.02 11.57
N ALA A 36 1.25 13.18 12.02
CA ALA A 36 0.02 13.78 11.51
C ALA A 36 0.11 14.03 10.00
N ILE A 37 -1.01 13.89 9.31
CA ILE A 37 -1.14 14.33 7.93
C ILE A 37 -1.36 15.85 7.88
N ALA A 38 -0.99 16.49 6.77
CA ALA A 38 -1.17 17.93 6.56
C ALA A 38 -2.51 18.27 5.85
N ILE A 39 -3.46 17.34 5.82
CA ILE A 39 -4.73 17.48 5.11
C ILE A 39 -5.85 17.57 6.14
N GLY A 40 -6.62 18.66 6.11
CA GLY A 40 -7.88 18.77 6.84
C GLY A 40 -9.04 18.53 5.89
N ASP A 41 -9.75 17.43 6.06
CA ASP A 41 -10.93 17.06 5.27
C ASP A 41 -11.95 16.39 6.19
N ALA A 42 -13.24 16.65 5.98
CA ALA A 42 -14.32 16.13 6.82
C ALA A 42 -14.45 14.60 6.77
N LYS A 43 -13.98 13.96 5.68
CA LYS A 43 -13.93 12.50 5.57
C LYS A 43 -12.80 11.88 6.39
N VAL A 44 -11.84 12.67 6.88
CA VAL A 44 -10.62 12.13 7.49
C VAL A 44 -10.68 12.11 9.00
N VAL A 45 -10.34 10.96 9.56
CA VAL A 45 -10.01 10.79 10.98
C VAL A 45 -8.52 10.43 11.05
N ASP A 46 -7.69 11.38 11.47
CA ASP A 46 -6.23 11.18 11.53
C ASP A 46 -5.78 10.70 12.91
N ILE A 47 -5.18 9.51 12.94
CA ILE A 47 -4.68 8.85 14.15
C ILE A 47 -3.15 8.83 14.10
N VAL A 48 -2.56 9.65 14.97
CA VAL A 48 -1.11 9.66 15.20
C VAL A 48 -0.76 8.60 16.23
N HIS A 49 -0.28 7.46 15.77
CA HIS A 49 0.10 6.32 16.61
C HIS A 49 1.56 5.94 16.41
N ARG A 50 2.36 5.99 17.49
CA ARG A 50 3.82 5.81 17.41
C ARG A 50 4.22 4.35 17.26
N ASP A 51 3.58 3.46 18.03
CA ASP A 51 3.90 2.04 18.03
C ASP A 51 2.93 1.25 17.16
N LEU A 52 3.30 1.04 15.90
CA LEU A 52 2.44 0.33 14.94
C LEU A 52 2.47 -1.20 15.12
N LEU A 53 3.21 -1.73 16.09
CA LEU A 53 3.17 -3.16 16.45
C LEU A 53 2.05 -3.46 17.47
N ASP A 54 1.57 -2.45 18.19
CA ASP A 54 0.49 -2.58 19.16
C ASP A 54 -0.60 -1.56 18.84
N LEU A 55 -1.73 -2.02 18.31
CA LEU A 55 -2.86 -1.17 17.95
C LEU A 55 -3.98 -1.19 19.01
N THR A 56 -3.78 -1.82 20.16
CA THR A 56 -4.83 -2.07 21.15
C THR A 56 -5.53 -0.77 21.61
N SER A 57 -4.78 0.32 21.78
CA SER A 57 -5.35 1.60 22.22
C SER A 57 -6.23 2.31 21.19
N ILE A 58 -6.20 1.90 19.92
CA ILE A 58 -6.93 2.54 18.82
C ILE A 58 -7.94 1.60 18.14
N GLU A 59 -8.15 0.38 18.66
CA GLU A 59 -9.04 -0.61 18.04
C GLU A 59 -10.47 -0.09 17.85
N GLY A 60 -10.96 0.74 18.77
CA GLY A 60 -12.27 1.36 18.67
C GLY A 60 -12.43 2.20 17.40
N ASP A 61 -11.38 2.92 17.00
CA ASP A 61 -11.38 3.73 15.77
C ASP A 61 -11.26 2.86 14.50
N LEU A 62 -10.62 1.70 14.61
CA LEU A 62 -10.39 0.75 13.50
C LEU A 62 -11.56 -0.21 13.24
N ALA A 63 -12.48 -0.35 14.20
CA ALA A 63 -13.64 -1.22 14.08
C ALA A 63 -14.66 -0.72 13.04
N GLY A 64 -15.38 -1.66 12.42
CA GLY A 64 -16.36 -1.39 11.37
C GLY A 64 -15.76 -0.92 10.05
N ALA A 65 -14.48 -1.21 9.78
CA ALA A 65 -13.84 -0.85 8.52
C ALA A 65 -14.16 -1.87 7.42
N ASP A 66 -14.52 -1.39 6.24
CA ASP A 66 -14.81 -2.22 5.05
C ASP A 66 -13.52 -2.62 4.32
N ALA A 67 -12.51 -1.75 4.36
CA ALA A 67 -11.23 -2.02 3.74
C ALA A 67 -10.04 -1.43 4.50
N CYS A 68 -8.88 -2.05 4.33
CA CYS A 68 -7.59 -1.53 4.76
C CYS A 68 -6.65 -1.39 3.56
N PHE A 69 -6.15 -0.18 3.36
CA PHE A 69 -5.10 0.12 2.39
C PHE A 69 -3.77 0.26 3.13
N PHE A 70 -2.92 -0.74 2.96
CA PHE A 70 -1.64 -0.80 3.65
C PHE A 70 -0.51 -0.35 2.72
N CYS A 71 -0.16 0.93 2.82
CA CYS A 71 0.87 1.58 1.99
C CYS A 71 2.15 1.91 2.77
N LEU A 72 2.32 1.36 3.98
CA LEU A 72 3.58 1.50 4.71
C LEU A 72 4.67 0.68 4.04
N GLY A 73 5.82 1.32 3.87
CA GLY A 73 7.00 0.67 3.32
C GLY A 73 8.24 1.54 3.51
N VAL A 74 9.38 0.87 3.59
CA VAL A 74 10.71 1.48 3.61
C VAL A 74 11.56 0.92 2.49
N SER A 75 12.56 1.69 2.05
CA SER A 75 13.61 1.15 1.20
C SER A 75 14.47 0.19 2.01
N SER A 76 14.84 -0.95 1.43
CA SER A 76 15.80 -1.89 2.03
C SER A 76 17.24 -1.39 1.98
N ALA A 77 17.50 -0.30 1.26
CA ALA A 77 18.85 0.25 1.13
C ALA A 77 19.44 0.63 2.49
N GLY A 78 20.60 0.06 2.80
CA GLY A 78 21.31 0.32 4.06
C GLY A 78 20.72 -0.37 5.28
N MET A 79 19.70 -1.24 5.11
CA MET A 79 19.10 -2.00 6.21
C MET A 79 19.68 -3.41 6.28
N ASN A 80 19.84 -3.93 7.50
CA ASN A 80 19.98 -5.37 7.70
C ASN A 80 18.60 -6.07 7.60
N GLU A 81 18.62 -7.40 7.50
CA GLU A 81 17.39 -8.18 7.32
C GLU A 81 16.46 -8.14 8.54
N ALA A 82 16.99 -8.08 9.76
CA ALA A 82 16.19 -8.02 10.98
C ALA A 82 15.38 -6.71 11.07
N ASP A 83 16.04 -5.57 10.85
CA ASP A 83 15.38 -4.26 10.84
C ASP A 83 14.37 -4.15 9.69
N TYR A 84 14.71 -4.69 8.51
CA TYR A 84 13.80 -4.68 7.37
C TYR A 84 12.58 -5.57 7.62
N THR A 85 12.77 -6.72 8.27
CA THR A 85 11.70 -7.65 8.67
C THR A 85 10.78 -7.00 9.70
N ARG A 86 11.34 -6.36 10.73
CA ARG A 86 10.55 -5.65 11.74
C ARG A 86 9.63 -4.61 11.11
N VAL A 87 10.14 -3.79 10.20
CA VAL A 87 9.36 -2.70 9.59
C VAL A 87 8.41 -3.21 8.51
N THR A 88 8.82 -4.18 7.69
CA THR A 88 8.05 -4.63 6.51
C THR A 88 7.07 -5.74 6.84
N ARG A 89 7.50 -6.73 7.64
CA ARG A 89 6.69 -7.91 7.95
C ARG A 89 5.95 -7.75 9.26
N ASP A 90 6.67 -7.46 10.34
CA ASP A 90 6.07 -7.56 11.69
C ASP A 90 5.00 -6.48 11.92
N ILE A 91 5.26 -5.23 11.51
CA ILE A 91 4.25 -4.16 11.56
C ILE A 91 3.03 -4.50 10.68
N THR A 92 3.27 -5.02 9.47
CA THR A 92 2.19 -5.38 8.54
C THR A 92 1.31 -6.48 9.11
N LEU A 93 1.91 -7.52 9.68
CA LEU A 93 1.17 -8.63 10.29
C LEU A 93 0.48 -8.24 11.59
N ALA A 94 1.08 -7.35 12.41
CA ALA A 94 0.41 -6.81 13.58
C ALA A 94 -0.88 -6.08 13.18
N ALA A 95 -0.80 -5.17 12.19
CA ALA A 95 -1.97 -4.45 11.69
C ALA A 95 -3.02 -5.38 11.07
N ALA A 96 -2.60 -6.29 10.18
CA ALA A 96 -3.51 -7.19 9.48
C ALA A 96 -4.20 -8.18 10.45
N THR A 97 -3.48 -8.70 11.45
CA THR A 97 -4.04 -9.62 12.45
C THR A 97 -5.07 -8.91 13.33
N THR A 98 -4.77 -7.71 13.81
CA THR A 98 -5.72 -6.91 14.59
C THR A 98 -6.97 -6.60 13.76
N LEU A 99 -6.80 -6.14 12.52
CA LEU A 99 -7.93 -5.80 11.66
C LEU A 99 -8.74 -7.03 11.23
N ALA A 100 -8.12 -8.19 11.04
CA ALA A 100 -8.82 -9.44 10.76
C ALA A 100 -9.77 -9.82 11.89
N ARG A 101 -9.33 -9.64 13.14
CA ARG A 101 -10.15 -9.90 14.32
C ARG A 101 -11.28 -8.90 14.46
N LEU A 102 -11.03 -7.62 14.21
CA LEU A 102 -12.02 -6.55 14.36
C LEU A 102 -13.04 -6.52 13.21
N ASN A 103 -12.62 -6.86 12.00
CA ASN A 103 -13.39 -6.69 10.77
C ASN A 103 -13.28 -7.95 9.87
N PRO A 104 -13.95 -9.07 10.19
CA PRO A 104 -13.77 -10.34 9.48
C PRO A 104 -14.16 -10.32 7.99
N GLN A 105 -14.97 -9.35 7.56
CA GLN A 105 -15.41 -9.20 6.17
C GLN A 105 -14.58 -8.17 5.39
N MET A 106 -13.58 -7.57 6.02
CA MET A 106 -12.79 -6.49 5.43
C MET A 106 -11.92 -6.96 4.26
N VAL A 107 -11.72 -6.09 3.28
CA VAL A 107 -10.74 -6.27 2.22
C VAL A 107 -9.41 -5.65 2.62
N PHE A 108 -8.34 -6.43 2.67
CA PHE A 108 -6.99 -5.94 2.98
C PHE A 108 -6.15 -5.84 1.70
N VAL A 109 -5.75 -4.64 1.30
CA VAL A 109 -4.93 -4.41 0.11
C VAL A 109 -3.53 -3.94 0.54
N TYR A 110 -2.52 -4.75 0.24
CA TYR A 110 -1.12 -4.53 0.61
C TYR A 110 -0.29 -4.08 -0.59
N VAL A 111 0.47 -3.00 -0.44
CA VAL A 111 1.44 -2.55 -1.46
C VAL A 111 2.80 -3.21 -1.21
N SER A 112 3.09 -4.24 -1.99
CA SER A 112 4.38 -4.91 -2.04
C SER A 112 5.32 -4.26 -3.08
N GLY A 113 6.08 -5.07 -3.83
CA GLY A 113 6.93 -4.63 -4.93
C GLY A 113 7.20 -5.77 -5.92
N GLU A 114 7.31 -5.43 -7.19
CA GLU A 114 7.67 -6.36 -8.26
C GLU A 114 9.00 -7.06 -7.93
N GLY A 115 9.00 -8.39 -8.04
CA GLY A 115 10.17 -9.21 -7.73
C GLY A 115 10.28 -9.69 -6.28
N ALA A 116 9.28 -9.41 -5.42
CA ALA A 116 9.09 -10.17 -4.19
C ALA A 116 9.02 -11.68 -4.49
N ASP A 117 9.67 -12.48 -3.66
CA ASP A 117 9.88 -13.90 -3.91
C ASP A 117 9.08 -14.76 -2.92
N SER A 118 7.93 -15.25 -3.39
CA SER A 118 7.04 -16.12 -2.61
C SER A 118 7.65 -17.49 -2.26
N THR A 119 8.75 -17.91 -2.91
CA THR A 119 9.47 -19.12 -2.51
C THR A 119 10.34 -18.90 -1.28
N GLU A 120 10.61 -17.64 -0.93
CA GLU A 120 11.47 -17.23 0.19
C GLU A 120 12.92 -17.72 0.07
N THR A 121 13.37 -18.10 -1.14
CA THR A 121 14.73 -18.65 -1.38
C THR A 121 15.69 -17.68 -2.07
N SER A 122 15.21 -16.51 -2.52
CA SER A 122 16.01 -15.50 -3.21
C SER A 122 17.26 -15.14 -2.42
N LYS A 123 18.39 -14.89 -3.08
CA LYS A 123 19.61 -14.39 -2.42
C LYS A 123 19.45 -12.97 -1.85
N SER A 124 18.45 -12.21 -2.31
CA SER A 124 18.20 -10.84 -1.89
C SER A 124 17.23 -10.78 -0.71
N MET A 125 17.67 -10.27 0.46
CA MET A 125 16.85 -10.30 1.68
C MET A 125 15.49 -9.61 1.51
N TRP A 126 15.44 -8.47 0.81
CA TRP A 126 14.19 -7.73 0.67
C TRP A 126 13.13 -8.51 -0.11
N LYS A 127 13.55 -9.34 -1.08
CA LYS A 127 12.66 -10.18 -1.89
C LYS A 127 12.04 -11.28 -1.05
N ARG A 128 12.87 -11.94 -0.23
CA ARG A 128 12.43 -12.97 0.72
C ARG A 128 11.49 -12.39 1.76
N VAL A 129 11.87 -11.30 2.43
CA VAL A 129 11.06 -10.68 3.49
C VAL A 129 9.69 -10.24 2.97
N ARG A 130 9.63 -9.60 1.79
CA ARG A 130 8.35 -9.25 1.17
C ARG A 130 7.55 -10.48 0.77
N GLY A 131 8.18 -11.49 0.16
CA GLY A 131 7.51 -12.75 -0.18
C GLY A 131 6.90 -13.46 1.03
N ALA A 132 7.66 -13.57 2.13
CA ALA A 132 7.21 -14.12 3.39
C ALA A 132 6.05 -13.31 4.01
N THR A 133 6.08 -11.99 3.87
CA THR A 133 4.98 -11.11 4.32
C THR A 133 3.72 -11.37 3.51
N GLU A 134 3.83 -11.47 2.20
CA GLU A 134 2.70 -11.75 1.31
C GLU A 134 2.08 -13.13 1.58
N ASN A 135 2.92 -14.16 1.73
CA ASN A 135 2.47 -15.51 2.07
C ASN A 135 1.70 -15.51 3.40
N ALA A 136 2.23 -14.84 4.42
CA ALA A 136 1.58 -14.75 5.73
C ALA A 136 0.26 -13.96 5.67
N LEU A 137 0.19 -12.88 4.89
CA LEU A 137 -1.06 -12.13 4.69
C LEU A 137 -2.12 -12.96 3.98
N LEU A 138 -1.75 -13.67 2.91
CA LEU A 138 -2.67 -14.52 2.14
C LEU A 138 -3.21 -15.71 2.96
N ALA A 139 -2.54 -16.08 4.05
CA ALA A 139 -2.99 -17.12 4.97
C ALA A 139 -3.99 -16.62 6.04
N LEU A 140 -4.22 -15.30 6.14
CA LEU A 140 -5.19 -14.74 7.09
C LEU A 140 -6.63 -15.02 6.64
N PRO A 141 -7.60 -15.09 7.58
CA PRO A 141 -9.02 -15.26 7.27
C PRO A 141 -9.66 -13.95 6.76
N LEU A 142 -9.03 -13.30 5.79
CA LEU A 142 -9.47 -12.06 5.16
C LEU A 142 -9.38 -12.18 3.64
N THR A 143 -10.15 -11.34 2.94
CA THR A 143 -9.89 -11.13 1.51
C THR A 143 -8.67 -10.24 1.36
N VAL A 144 -7.54 -10.83 0.96
CA VAL A 144 -6.26 -10.12 0.80
C VAL A 144 -5.89 -9.95 -0.67
N TYR A 145 -5.56 -8.72 -1.06
CA TYR A 145 -4.93 -8.42 -2.33
C TYR A 145 -3.52 -7.88 -2.13
N ILE A 146 -2.59 -8.39 -2.92
CA ILE A 146 -1.19 -7.98 -2.94
C ILE A 146 -0.92 -7.25 -4.24
N LEU A 147 -0.56 -5.97 -4.16
CA LEU A 147 -0.13 -5.19 -5.30
C LEU A 147 1.40 -5.26 -5.40
N ARG A 148 1.92 -5.77 -6.51
CA ARG A 148 3.36 -5.81 -6.84
C ARG A 148 3.66 -4.80 -7.95
N PRO A 149 3.69 -3.49 -7.65
CA PRO A 149 4.07 -2.51 -8.65
C PRO A 149 5.56 -2.65 -8.99
N GLY A 150 5.89 -2.50 -10.27
CA GLY A 150 7.27 -2.35 -10.74
C GLY A 150 7.78 -0.93 -10.49
N PHE A 151 7.77 -0.11 -11.53
CA PHE A 151 8.10 1.31 -11.40
C PHE A 151 6.85 2.13 -11.10
N ILE A 152 6.85 2.85 -9.99
CA ILE A 152 5.78 3.78 -9.63
C ILE A 152 6.21 5.19 -10.02
N ARG A 153 5.46 5.80 -10.92
CA ARG A 153 5.54 7.23 -11.16
C ARG A 153 4.71 7.96 -10.07
N PRO A 154 5.33 8.82 -9.26
CA PRO A 154 4.61 9.65 -8.31
C PRO A 154 3.78 10.73 -9.01
N ARG A 155 2.66 11.08 -8.39
CA ARG A 155 1.92 12.31 -8.66
C ARG A 155 2.83 13.54 -8.51
N PRO A 156 2.74 14.55 -9.38
CA PRO A 156 3.37 15.85 -9.14
C PRO A 156 3.02 16.41 -7.75
N GLY A 157 4.02 16.79 -6.96
CA GLY A 157 3.82 17.27 -5.59
C GLY A 157 3.73 16.19 -4.50
N SER A 158 3.89 14.90 -4.84
CA SER A 158 3.93 13.81 -3.86
C SER A 158 5.18 13.89 -2.96
N PRO A 159 5.05 13.68 -1.64
CA PRO A 159 6.19 13.66 -0.72
C PRO A 159 7.08 12.43 -1.01
N SER A 160 8.30 12.66 -1.49
CA SER A 160 9.34 11.63 -1.56
C SER A 160 10.43 11.89 -0.52
N LYS A 161 10.65 10.92 0.38
CA LYS A 161 11.70 10.96 1.41
C LYS A 161 13.06 10.49 0.89
N THR A 162 13.13 9.89 -0.29
CA THR A 162 14.36 9.33 -0.85
C THR A 162 14.95 10.28 -1.88
N TRP A 163 15.94 11.06 -1.45
CA TRP A 163 16.57 12.15 -2.22
C TRP A 163 17.07 11.71 -3.62
N TRP A 164 17.67 10.52 -3.74
CA TRP A 164 18.14 9.94 -5.00
C TRP A 164 17.02 9.62 -6.01
N TYR A 165 15.77 9.46 -5.55
CA TYR A 165 14.62 9.20 -6.39
C TYR A 165 14.15 10.49 -7.05
N LYS A 166 14.30 11.65 -6.38
CA LYS A 166 14.09 12.98 -6.97
C LYS A 166 15.17 13.33 -8.00
N ALA A 167 16.43 12.96 -7.72
CA ALA A 167 17.55 13.18 -8.64
C ALA A 167 17.45 12.31 -9.91
N PHE A 168 17.09 11.02 -9.77
CA PHE A 168 16.81 10.15 -10.90
C PHE A 168 15.66 10.70 -11.76
N TYR A 169 14.59 11.21 -11.13
CA TYR A 169 13.42 11.77 -11.82
C TYR A 169 13.72 12.99 -12.69
N GLN A 170 14.60 13.90 -12.22
CA GLN A 170 14.99 15.08 -12.99
C GLN A 170 15.75 14.70 -14.27
N VAL A 171 16.52 13.61 -14.22
CA VAL A 171 17.32 13.13 -15.36
C VAL A 171 16.52 12.19 -16.28
N SER A 172 15.62 11.37 -15.73
CA SER A 172 14.89 10.33 -16.47
C SER A 172 13.53 10.79 -17.05
N SER A 173 13.07 12.00 -16.72
CA SER A 173 11.75 12.52 -17.14
C SER A 173 11.57 12.57 -18.66
N GLY A 174 12.64 12.83 -19.42
CA GLY A 174 12.63 12.82 -20.89
C GLY A 174 12.49 11.43 -21.52
N LEU A 175 12.82 10.35 -20.80
CA LEU A 175 12.81 8.97 -21.31
C LEU A 175 11.54 8.19 -20.94
N TYR A 176 10.66 8.78 -20.13
CA TYR A 176 9.41 8.18 -19.65
C TYR A 176 8.44 7.72 -20.77
N PRO A 177 8.25 8.46 -21.89
CA PRO A 177 7.39 8.00 -22.98
C PRO A 177 7.93 6.71 -23.62
N LEU A 178 9.26 6.59 -23.73
CA LEU A 178 9.91 5.40 -24.29
C LEU A 178 9.77 4.18 -23.36
N LEU A 179 9.97 4.35 -22.05
CA LEU A 179 9.79 3.26 -21.07
C LEU A 179 8.36 2.74 -21.03
N ARG A 180 7.35 3.61 -21.21
CA ARG A 180 5.93 3.21 -21.32
C ARG A 180 5.64 2.41 -22.59
N ILE A 181 6.35 2.67 -23.68
CA ILE A 181 6.22 1.95 -24.96
C ILE A 181 6.95 0.61 -24.90
N VAL A 182 8.12 0.55 -24.26
CA VAL A 182 8.97 -0.66 -24.24
C VAL A 182 8.58 -1.64 -23.12
N LEU A 183 8.06 -1.17 -21.98
CA LEU A 183 7.64 -2.00 -20.84
C LEU A 183 6.29 -1.55 -20.23
N PRO A 184 5.19 -1.49 -21.01
CA PRO A 184 3.89 -1.02 -20.53
C PRO A 184 3.34 -1.83 -19.35
N GLY A 185 3.74 -3.11 -19.22
CA GLY A 185 3.32 -4.00 -18.14
C GLY A 185 4.09 -3.85 -16.82
N SER A 186 5.12 -3.00 -16.76
CA SER A 186 5.99 -2.87 -15.56
C SER A 186 5.88 -1.50 -14.87
N VAL A 187 5.19 -0.53 -15.48
CA VAL A 187 5.04 0.84 -14.96
C VAL A 187 3.61 1.07 -14.49
N THR A 188 3.45 1.73 -13.34
CA THR A 188 2.17 2.21 -12.83
C THR A 188 2.32 3.62 -12.25
N THR A 189 1.21 4.24 -11.88
CA THR A 189 1.21 5.54 -11.19
C THR A 189 0.70 5.38 -9.77
N SER A 190 1.11 6.30 -8.90
CA SER A 190 0.62 6.31 -7.51
C SER A 190 -0.90 6.50 -7.42
N GLU A 191 -1.48 7.18 -8.40
CA GLU A 191 -2.91 7.40 -8.59
C GLU A 191 -3.61 6.10 -8.99
N SER A 192 -3.09 5.41 -10.01
CA SER A 192 -3.63 4.11 -10.45
C SER A 192 -3.65 3.10 -9.32
N ILE A 193 -2.64 3.09 -8.44
CA ILE A 193 -2.64 2.26 -7.23
C ILE A 193 -3.83 2.63 -6.33
N GLY A 194 -4.05 3.92 -6.06
CA GLY A 194 -5.18 4.38 -5.24
C GLY A 194 -6.54 3.97 -5.82
N THR A 195 -6.78 4.25 -7.09
CA THR A 195 -8.04 3.87 -7.76
C THR A 195 -8.23 2.36 -7.77
N ALA A 196 -7.18 1.59 -8.08
CA ALA A 196 -7.24 0.12 -8.06
C ALA A 196 -7.54 -0.42 -6.66
N MET A 197 -6.97 0.16 -5.60
CA MET A 197 -7.27 -0.24 -4.21
C MET A 197 -8.75 -0.04 -3.88
N ILE A 198 -9.35 1.09 -4.29
CA ILE A 198 -10.77 1.37 -4.09
C ILE A 198 -11.62 0.39 -4.89
N THR A 199 -11.31 0.17 -6.17
CA THR A 199 -12.04 -0.76 -7.04
C THR A 199 -11.99 -2.20 -6.51
N LEU A 200 -10.83 -2.65 -5.99
CA LEU A 200 -10.71 -3.95 -5.33
C LEU A 200 -11.56 -4.03 -4.06
N ALA A 201 -11.52 -3.00 -3.21
CA ALA A 201 -12.33 -2.97 -1.99
C ALA A 201 -13.84 -3.03 -2.27
N SER A 202 -14.30 -2.31 -3.30
CA SER A 202 -15.73 -2.27 -3.65
C SER A 202 -16.24 -3.54 -4.33
N ASN A 203 -15.37 -4.32 -4.99
CA ASN A 203 -15.79 -5.47 -5.82
C ASN A 203 -14.96 -6.73 -5.50
N ALA A 204 -14.50 -6.90 -4.27
CA ALA A 204 -13.58 -7.97 -3.89
C ALA A 204 -14.06 -9.42 -4.19
N PRO A 205 -15.37 -9.74 -4.19
CA PRO A 205 -15.83 -11.05 -4.64
C PRO A 205 -15.50 -11.35 -6.11
N ASP A 206 -15.31 -10.33 -6.94
CA ASP A 206 -15.28 -10.45 -8.40
C ASP A 206 -13.87 -10.61 -8.98
N PHE A 207 -12.81 -10.44 -8.17
CA PHE A 207 -11.43 -10.59 -8.63
C PHE A 207 -10.75 -11.82 -8.00
N PRO A 208 -10.58 -12.92 -8.76
CA PRO A 208 -10.00 -14.16 -8.23
C PRO A 208 -8.48 -14.06 -8.00
N ASP A 209 -7.78 -13.26 -8.80
CA ASP A 209 -6.34 -13.06 -8.66
C ASP A 209 -6.02 -12.22 -7.42
N ARG A 210 -5.30 -12.81 -6.47
CA ARG A 210 -4.91 -12.13 -5.22
C ARG A 210 -3.57 -11.41 -5.31
N VAL A 211 -2.74 -11.69 -6.31
CA VAL A 211 -1.43 -11.04 -6.50
C VAL A 211 -1.38 -10.35 -7.86
N LEU A 212 -1.33 -9.02 -7.85
CA LEU A 212 -1.57 -8.18 -9.01
C LEU A 212 -0.32 -7.35 -9.36
N ARG A 213 0.12 -7.41 -10.62
CA ARG A 213 1.24 -6.61 -11.13
C ARG A 213 0.74 -5.32 -11.78
N SER A 214 1.68 -4.47 -12.20
CA SER A 214 1.38 -3.13 -12.75
C SER A 214 0.33 -3.15 -13.87
N ASN A 215 0.32 -4.13 -14.77
CA ASN A 215 -0.70 -4.24 -15.83
C ASN A 215 -2.12 -4.33 -15.27
N LYS A 216 -2.36 -5.24 -14.31
CA LYS A 216 -3.69 -5.42 -13.71
C LYS A 216 -4.06 -4.25 -12.80
N ILE A 217 -3.10 -3.66 -12.10
CA ILE A 217 -3.30 -2.42 -11.35
C ILE A 217 -3.81 -1.31 -12.28
N ASN A 218 -3.18 -1.15 -13.44
CA ASN A 218 -3.57 -0.11 -14.41
C ASN A 218 -4.93 -0.39 -15.06
N GLU A 219 -5.30 -1.66 -15.25
CA GLU A 219 -6.63 -2.06 -15.74
C GLU A 219 -7.72 -1.73 -14.72
N LEU A 220 -7.51 -2.11 -13.45
CA LEU A 220 -8.45 -1.85 -12.36
C LEU A 220 -8.64 -0.35 -12.09
N ALA A 221 -7.63 0.46 -12.36
CA ALA A 221 -7.71 1.91 -12.22
C ALA A 221 -8.60 2.59 -13.28
N GLN A 222 -9.09 1.86 -14.27
CA GLN A 222 -10.00 2.37 -15.32
C GLN A 222 -11.47 1.97 -15.06
N LEU A 223 -11.73 1.20 -14.00
CA LEU A 223 -13.05 0.75 -13.57
C LEU A 223 -13.57 1.60 -12.40
#